data_AF-A0A015XIM8-F1
#
_entry.id   AF-A0A015XIM8-F1
#
_cell.length_a   1.000
_cell.length_b   1.000
_cell.length_c   1.000
_cell.angle_alpha   90.00
_cell.angle_beta   90.00
_cell.angle_gamma   90.00
#
_symmetry.space_group_name_H-M   'P 1'
#
loop_
_entity.id
_entity.type
_entity.pdbx_description
1 polymer ?
#
loop_
_entity_poly.entity_id
_entity_poly.type
_entity_poly.pdbx_seq_one_letter_code
_entity_poly.pdbx_strand_id
1 'polypeptide(L)' 'MQYIELYNEYNKLQTNGEKVSYIVATLSLRYGISERKVYDLIKRFKTDCNLCAV' A
#
# COMPACT_ATOMS: atom_id res chain seq x y z
N MET A 1 -7.40 -7.74 9.30
CA MET A 1 -6.20 -8.47 8.83
C MET A 1 -5.87 -8.20 7.36
N GLN A 2 -6.85 -8.05 6.45
CA GLN A 2 -6.62 -7.87 5.00
C GLN A 2 -5.79 -6.62 4.58
N TYR A 3 -5.86 -5.50 5.30
CA TYR A 3 -5.12 -4.28 4.93
C TYR A 3 -3.60 -4.36 5.18
N ILE A 4 -3.18 -5.22 6.12
CA ILE A 4 -1.75 -5.43 6.44
C ILE A 4 -1.10 -6.21 5.29
N GLU A 5 -1.80 -7.20 4.74
CA GLU A 5 -1.34 -7.99 3.60
C GLU A 5 -1.23 -7.12 2.33
N LEU A 6 -2.22 -6.24 2.10
CA LEU A 6 -2.18 -5.26 1.01
C LEU A 6 -0.95 -4.35 1.11
N TYR A 7 -0.65 -3.83 2.30
CA TYR A 7 0.53 -2.98 2.50
C TYR A 7 1.84 -3.76 2.34
N ASN A 8 1.89 -5.03 2.75
CA ASN A 8 3.07 -5.87 2.56
C ASN A 8 3.31 -6.17 1.07
N GLU A 9 2.26 -6.46 0.29
CA GLU A 9 2.38 -6.59 -1.16
C GLU A 9 2.82 -5.27 -1.80
N TYR A 10 2.23 -4.15 -1.40
CA TYR A 10 2.66 -2.82 -1.86
C TYR A 10 4.16 -2.61 -1.63
N ASN A 11 4.66 -2.95 -0.44
CA ASN A 11 6.06 -2.75 -0.06
C ASN A 11 7.00 -3.67 -0.86
N LYS A 12 6.60 -4.92 -1.13
CA LYS A 12 7.34 -5.84 -2.00
C LYS A 12 7.44 -5.32 -3.43
N LEU A 13 6.32 -4.91 -4.03
CA LEU A 13 6.28 -4.41 -5.41
C LEU A 13 7.03 -3.08 -5.54
N GLN A 14 6.95 -2.21 -4.52
CA GLN A 14 7.73 -0.99 -4.43
C GLN A 14 9.23 -1.26 -4.31
N THR A 15 9.63 -2.25 -3.50
CA THR A 15 11.04 -2.67 -3.35
C THR A 15 11.58 -3.26 -4.66
N ASN A 16 10.75 -3.95 -5.44
CA ASN A 16 11.09 -4.42 -6.77
C ASN A 16 11.23 -3.28 -7.81
N GLY A 17 10.94 -2.03 -7.45
CA GLY A 17 11.04 -0.86 -8.32
C GLY A 17 9.84 -0.65 -9.23
N GLU A 18 8.71 -1.30 -8.98
CA GLU A 18 7.52 -1.11 -9.79
C GLU A 18 6.90 0.28 -9.58
N LYS A 19 6.28 0.80 -10.65
CA LYS A 19 5.64 2.12 -10.61
C LYS A 19 4.44 2.09 -9.66
N VAL A 20 4.38 3.04 -8.73
CA VAL A 20 3.31 3.14 -7.73
C VAL A 20 1.90 3.11 -8.33
N SER A 21 1.67 3.77 -9.48
CA SER A 21 0.36 3.74 -10.15
C SER A 21 -0.06 2.34 -10.60
N TYR A 22 0.89 1.50 -11.02
CA TYR A 22 0.64 0.11 -11.41
C TYR A 22 0.31 -0.76 -10.19
N ILE A 23 1.07 -0.58 -9.11
CA ILE A 23 0.84 -1.27 -7.84
C ILE A 23 -0.56 -0.95 -7.30
N VAL A 24 -0.92 0.34 -7.26
CA VAL A 24 -2.23 0.80 -6.75
C VAL A 24 -3.38 0.23 -7.59
N ALA A 25 -3.27 0.23 -8.92
CA ALA A 25 -4.28 -0.35 -9.80
C ALA A 25 -4.45 -1.87 -9.57
N THR A 26 -3.34 -2.59 -9.43
CA THR A 26 -3.34 -4.04 -9.17
C THR A 26 -3.96 -4.37 -7.81
N LEU A 27 -3.59 -3.64 -6.76
CA LEU A 27 -4.16 -3.83 -5.42
C LEU A 27 -5.63 -3.43 -5.34
N SER A 28 -6.02 -2.35 -6.04
CA SER A 28 -7.41 -1.92 -6.19
C SER A 28 -8.29 -3.04 -6.74
N LEU A 29 -7.86 -3.65 -7.85
CA LEU A 29 -8.59 -4.73 -8.50
C LEU A 29 -8.65 -6.00 -7.64
N ARG A 30 -7.51 -6.38 -7.04
CA ARG A 30 -7.37 -7.65 -6.30
C ARG A 30 -8.12 -7.66 -4.98
N TYR A 31 -8.15 -6.53 -4.28
CA TYR A 31 -8.83 -6.42 -2.99
C TYR A 31 -10.21 -5.74 -3.10
N GLY A 32 -10.64 -5.36 -4.31
CA GLY A 32 -11.95 -4.72 -4.54
C GLY A 32 -12.09 -3.35 -3.88
N ILE A 33 -11.00 -2.59 -3.78
CA ILE A 33 -10.96 -1.30 -3.07
C ILE A 33 -10.66 -0.18 -4.06
N SER A 34 -11.25 1.00 -3.86
CA SER A 34 -10.93 2.16 -4.70
C SER A 34 -9.47 2.60 -4.55
N GLU A 35 -8.88 3.06 -5.66
CA GLU A 35 -7.51 3.57 -5.68
C GLU A 35 -7.27 4.68 -4.64
N ARG A 36 -8.27 5.56 -4.42
CA ARG A 36 -8.23 6.57 -3.36
C ARG A 36 -8.03 5.96 -1.97
N LYS A 37 -8.78 4.91 -1.63
CA LYS A 37 -8.63 4.21 -0.35
C LYS A 37 -7.26 3.54 -0.23
N VAL A 38 -6.74 2.99 -1.34
CA VAL A 38 -5.38 2.42 -1.36
C VAL A 38 -4.33 3.49 -1.07
N TYR A 39 -4.42 4.67 -1.69
CA TYR A 39 -3.55 5.80 -1.38
C TYR A 39 -3.65 6.26 0.08
N ASP A 40 -4.86 6.38 0.62
CA ASP A 40 -5.07 6.76 2.02
C ASP A 40 -4.48 5.74 2.99
N LEU A 41 -4.64 4.44 2.71
CA LEU A 41 -4.05 3.36 3.51
C LEU A 41 -2.52 3.42 3.46
N ILE A 42 -1.93 3.51 2.26
CA ILE A 42 -0.47 3.62 2.10
C ILE A 42 0.05 4.83 2.88
N LYS A 43 -0.60 5.99 2.73
CA LYS A 43 -0.20 7.23 3.41
C LYS A 43 -0.25 7.05 4.93
N ARG A 44 -1.34 6.48 5.45
CA ARG A 44 -1.53 6.24 6.88
C ARG A 44 -0.49 5.27 7.43
N PHE A 45 -0.30 4.10 6.80
CA PHE A 45 0.72 3.13 7.21
C PHE A 45 2.15 3.69 7.14
N LYS A 46 2.44 4.51 6.13
CA LYS A 46 3.76 5.16 6.02
C LYS A 46 3.99 6.19 7.13
N THR A 47 2.95 6.90 7.56
CA THR A 47 3.02 7.84 8.70
C THR A 47 3.12 7.10 10.03
N ASP A 48 2.29 6.08 10.27
CA ASP A 48 2.32 5.26 11.48
C ASP A 48 3.66 4.53 11.65
N CYS A 49 4.23 3.98 10.56
CA CYS A 49 5.53 3.30 10.60
C CYS A 49 6.71 4.27 10.82
N ASN A 50 6.52 5.57 10.56
CA ASN A 50 7.52 6.61 10.83
C ASN A 50 7.40 7.17 12.26
N LEU A 51 6.24 7.00 12.91
CA LEU A 51 6.01 7.43 14.30
C LEU A 51 6.63 6.47 15.33
N CYS A 52 7.00 5.25 14.90
CA CYS A 52 7.69 4.25 15.73
C CYS A 52 9.21 4.23 15.54
N ALA A 53 9.78 5.17 14.77
CA ALA A 53 11.22 5.38 14.71
C ALA A 53 11.63 6.40 15.80
N VAL A 54 11.84 5.92 17.02
CA VAL A 54 12.55 6.63 18.11
C VAL A 54 13.77 5.82 18.51
#